data_AF-A0A9X3N1J6-F1
#
_entry.id   AF-A0A9X3N1J6-F1
#
_cell.length_a   1.000
_cell.length_b   1.000
_cell.length_c   1.000
_cell.angle_alpha   90.00
_cell.angle_beta   90.00
_cell.angle_gamma   90.00
#
_symmetry.space_group_name_H-M   'P 1'
#
loop_
_entity.id
_entity.type
_entity.pdbx_description
1 polymer ?
#
loop_
_entity_poly.entity_id
_entity_poly.type
_entity_poly.pdbx_seq_one_letter_code
_entity_poly.pdbx_strand_id
1 'polypeptide(L)'
;MTRDTALVAALAIGAAVAAQAPLNSQLGRSVGGLPATTIALGVSFLTLLILTTIAGQLGGFSDIRKPPLYALIGGGLVGALYVGSIVWTVRALGVTGLSVVTLAGQFAAALAIDHFGWLGVERSPITLAKVAGVALVAAGTYLIVAD
;
A
#
# COMPACT_ATOMS: atom_id res chain seq x y z
N MET A 1 -19.78 9.03 5.32
CA MET A 1 -19.05 9.29 4.07
C MET A 1 -19.94 8.85 2.92
N THR A 2 -20.25 9.73 1.97
CA THR A 2 -20.99 9.37 0.75
C THR A 2 -20.07 8.67 -0.26
N ARG A 3 -20.61 7.91 -1.21
CA ARG A 3 -19.81 7.23 -2.25
C ARG A 3 -18.89 8.21 -3.00
N ASP A 4 -19.40 9.38 -3.33
CA ASP A 4 -18.66 10.38 -4.10
C ASP A 4 -17.52 10.99 -3.29
N THR A 5 -17.75 11.27 -2.01
CA THR A 5 -16.68 11.76 -1.11
C THR A 5 -15.58 10.72 -0.91
N ALA A 6 -15.94 9.42 -0.86
CA ALA A 6 -14.96 8.34 -0.81
C ALA A 6 -14.11 8.25 -2.09
N LEU A 7 -14.74 8.39 -3.26
CA LEU A 7 -14.03 8.36 -4.55
C LEU A 7 -13.04 9.52 -4.67
N VAL A 8 -13.47 10.74 -4.34
CA VAL A 8 -12.61 11.93 -4.40
C VAL A 8 -11.44 11.79 -3.41
N ALA A 9 -11.71 11.34 -2.18
CA ALA A 9 -10.67 11.11 -1.19
C ALA A 9 -9.65 10.04 -1.65
N ALA A 10 -10.12 8.92 -2.20
CA ALA A 10 -9.25 7.86 -2.71
C ALA A 10 -8.38 8.33 -3.87
N LEU A 11 -8.93 9.12 -4.80
CA LEU A 11 -8.16 9.71 -5.91
C LEU A 11 -7.10 10.69 -5.40
N ALA A 12 -7.46 11.57 -4.46
CA ALA A 12 -6.52 12.52 -3.87
C ALA A 12 -5.38 11.82 -3.13
N ILE A 13 -5.69 10.78 -2.34
CA ILE A 13 -4.68 9.95 -1.67
C ILE A 13 -3.81 9.23 -2.70
N GLY A 14 -4.39 8.67 -3.76
CA GLY A 14 -3.62 8.01 -4.83
C GLY A 14 -2.62 8.96 -5.48
N ALA A 15 -3.02 10.20 -5.78
CA ALA A 15 -2.13 11.23 -6.29
C ALA A 15 -1.01 11.58 -5.29
N ALA A 16 -1.34 11.70 -4.00
CA ALA A 16 -0.34 11.97 -2.96
C ALA A 16 0.67 10.81 -2.78
N VAL A 17 0.21 9.56 -2.88
CA VAL A 17 1.06 8.36 -2.78
C VAL A 17 2.11 8.32 -3.90
N ALA A 18 1.85 8.91 -5.08
CA ALA A 18 2.87 9.01 -6.13
C ALA A 18 4.11 9.81 -5.68
N ALA A 19 3.94 10.80 -4.79
CA ALA A 19 5.06 11.55 -4.21
C ALA A 19 5.84 10.75 -3.16
N GLN A 20 5.26 9.70 -2.58
CA GLN A 20 5.91 8.88 -1.55
C GLN A 20 7.19 8.20 -2.09
N ALA A 21 7.12 7.68 -3.32
CA ALA A 21 8.23 7.00 -3.96
C ALA A 21 9.50 7.88 -4.09
N PRO A 22 9.45 9.07 -4.70
CA PRO A 22 10.61 9.95 -4.81
C PRO A 22 11.06 10.51 -3.46
N LEU A 23 10.16 10.78 -2.50
CA LEU A 23 10.53 11.25 -1.16
C LEU A 23 11.34 10.19 -0.39
N ASN A 24 10.87 8.94 -0.37
CA ASN A 24 11.56 7.84 0.31
C ASN A 24 12.88 7.50 -0.39
N SER A 25 12.92 7.54 -1.72
CA SER A 25 14.15 7.34 -2.48
C SER A 25 15.18 8.44 -2.21
N GLN A 26 14.75 9.70 -2.07
CA GLN A 26 15.62 10.82 -1.69
C GLN A 26 16.23 10.61 -0.31
N LEU A 27 15.41 10.33 0.70
CA LEU A 27 15.91 10.05 2.05
C LEU A 27 16.84 8.84 2.06
N GLY A 28 16.51 7.79 1.31
CA GLY A 28 17.33 6.58 1.15
C GLY A 28 18.68 6.82 0.49
N ARG A 29 18.83 7.88 -0.31
CA ARG A 29 20.15 8.30 -0.83
C ARG A 29 21.00 8.98 0.23
N SER A 30 20.39 9.69 1.17
CA SER A 30 21.10 10.46 2.20
C SER A 30 21.57 9.59 3.37
N VAL A 31 20.73 8.65 3.83
CA VAL A 31 20.99 7.88 5.06
C VAL A 31 21.00 6.36 4.86
N GLY A 32 20.82 5.88 3.62
CA GLY A 32 20.70 4.45 3.31
C GLY A 32 19.26 3.94 3.40
N GLY A 33 19.02 2.76 2.80
CA GLY A 33 17.66 2.21 2.63
C GLY A 33 16.94 1.94 3.95
N LEU A 34 17.49 1.05 4.79
CA LEU A 34 16.84 0.70 6.06
C LEU A 34 16.65 1.91 6.99
N PRO A 35 17.65 2.79 7.22
CA PRO A 35 17.44 3.98 8.06
C PRO A 35 16.37 4.92 7.51
N ALA A 36 16.33 5.14 6.20
CA ALA A 36 15.29 5.97 5.58
C ALA A 36 13.88 5.40 5.78
N THR A 37 13.72 4.08 5.59
CA THR A 37 12.46 3.38 5.83
C THR A 37 12.03 3.45 7.29
N THR A 38 12.97 3.24 8.23
CA THR A 38 12.69 3.37 9.67
C THR A 38 12.21 4.78 10.02
N ILE A 39 12.88 5.82 9.49
CA ILE A 39 12.48 7.22 9.72
C ILE A 39 11.09 7.48 9.13
N ALA A 40 10.85 7.08 7.88
CA ALA A 40 9.57 7.29 7.21
C ALA A 40 8.41 6.64 7.97
N LEU A 41 8.55 5.36 8.36
CA LEU A 41 7.54 4.65 9.15
C LEU A 41 7.39 5.23 10.56
N GLY A 42 8.48 5.71 11.17
CA GLY A 42 8.44 6.41 12.45
C GLY A 42 7.62 7.70 12.39
N VAL A 43 7.81 8.51 11.34
CA VAL A 43 6.99 9.71 11.10
C VAL A 43 5.53 9.32 10.89
N SER A 44 5.24 8.31 10.06
CA SER A 44 3.86 7.83 9.86
C SER A 44 3.21 7.36 11.17
N PHE A 45 3.93 6.60 12.00
CA PHE A 45 3.46 6.15 13.30
C PHE A 45 3.13 7.34 14.22
N LEU A 46 4.04 8.31 14.35
CA LEU A 46 3.82 9.49 15.19
C LEU A 46 2.63 10.32 14.70
N THR A 47 2.49 10.52 13.39
CA THR A 47 1.32 11.21 12.82
C THR A 47 0.02 10.50 13.18
N LEU A 48 -0.05 9.17 13.03
CA LEU A 48 -1.25 8.39 13.37
C LEU A 48 -1.53 8.38 14.88
N LEU A 49 -0.50 8.36 15.72
CA LEU A 49 -0.66 8.43 17.18
C LEU A 49 -1.24 9.77 17.62
N ILE A 50 -0.75 10.87 17.04
CA ILE A 50 -1.28 12.23 17.29
C ILE A 50 -2.74 12.30 16.84
N LEU A 51 -3.06 11.84 15.63
CA LEU A 51 -4.43 11.85 15.12
C LEU A 51 -5.38 10.99 15.98
N THR A 52 -4.94 9.81 16.41
CA THR A 52 -5.69 8.95 17.33
C THR A 52 -5.96 9.65 18.67
N THR A 53 -4.98 10.40 19.17
CA THR A 53 -5.10 11.17 20.42
C THR A 53 -6.11 12.31 20.26
N ILE A 54 -5.99 13.11 19.21
CA ILE A 54 -6.91 14.23 18.92
C ILE A 54 -8.33 13.73 18.70
N ALA A 55 -8.49 12.57 18.06
CA ALA A 55 -9.79 11.94 17.83
C ALA A 55 -10.40 11.30 19.10
N GLY A 56 -9.66 11.25 20.22
CA GLY A 56 -10.13 10.62 21.47
C GLY A 56 -10.21 9.08 21.37
N GLN A 57 -9.50 8.46 20.43
CA GLN A 57 -9.64 7.03 20.11
C GLN A 57 -8.57 6.14 20.78
N LEU A 58 -7.84 6.66 21.77
CA LEU A 58 -6.79 5.92 22.50
C LEU A 58 -7.32 4.64 23.17
N GLY A 59 -8.62 4.60 23.53
CA GLY A 59 -9.26 3.42 24.10
C GLY A 59 -9.15 2.17 23.20
N GLY A 60 -9.01 2.34 21.89
CA GLY A 60 -8.87 1.24 20.94
C GLY A 60 -7.62 0.37 21.18
N PHE A 61 -6.58 0.90 21.80
CA PHE A 61 -5.37 0.13 22.13
C PHE A 61 -5.60 -0.93 23.21
N SER A 62 -6.63 -0.79 24.04
CA SER A 62 -6.99 -1.80 25.06
C SER A 62 -7.41 -3.14 24.44
N ASP A 63 -7.86 -3.12 23.19
CA ASP A 63 -8.39 -4.26 22.46
C ASP A 63 -7.34 -4.99 21.60
N ILE A 64 -6.06 -4.69 21.77
CA ILE A 64 -4.96 -5.20 20.92
C ILE A 64 -4.83 -6.74 20.91
N ARG A 65 -5.46 -7.44 21.87
CA ARG A 65 -5.49 -8.91 21.96
C ARG A 65 -6.65 -9.56 21.20
N LYS A 66 -7.63 -8.78 20.72
CA LYS A 66 -8.78 -9.29 19.96
C LYS A 66 -8.43 -9.80 18.55
N PRO A 67 -7.62 -9.10 17.74
CA PRO A 67 -7.30 -9.57 16.39
C PRO A 67 -6.30 -10.73 16.40
N PRO A 68 -6.31 -11.60 15.37
CA PRO A 68 -5.33 -12.67 15.25
C PRO A 68 -3.92 -12.10 15.02
N LEU A 69 -2.89 -12.83 15.46
CA LEU A 69 -1.50 -12.35 15.43
C LEU A 69 -1.05 -11.90 14.04
N TYR A 70 -1.44 -12.62 12.99
CA TYR A 70 -1.09 -12.25 11.61
C TYR A 70 -1.67 -10.89 11.20
N ALA A 71 -2.85 -10.51 11.70
CA ALA A 71 -3.45 -9.20 11.42
C ALA A 71 -2.76 -8.10 12.23
N LEU A 72 -2.32 -8.42 13.45
CA LEU A 72 -1.60 -7.50 14.32
C LEU A 72 -0.22 -7.11 13.75
N ILE A 73 0.52 -8.06 13.18
CA ILE A 73 1.90 -7.83 12.70
C ILE A 73 2.00 -7.72 11.17
N GLY A 74 1.14 -8.43 10.44
CA GLY A 74 1.30 -8.65 9.00
C GLY A 74 1.17 -7.38 8.18
N GLY A 75 0.19 -6.53 8.49
CA GLY A 75 0.02 -5.24 7.81
C GLY A 75 1.23 -4.33 7.98
N GLY A 76 1.75 -4.22 9.21
CA GLY A 76 2.96 -3.44 9.50
C GLY A 76 4.21 -4.00 8.81
N LEU A 77 4.38 -5.32 8.80
CA LEU A 77 5.49 -5.99 8.13
C LEU A 77 5.46 -5.79 6.62
N VAL A 78 4.32 -6.03 5.97
CA VAL A 78 4.16 -5.81 4.53
C VAL A 78 4.36 -4.33 4.17
N GLY A 79 3.83 -3.42 4.97
CA GLY A 79 4.06 -1.98 4.81
C GLY A 79 5.54 -1.60 4.90
N ALA A 80 6.27 -2.17 5.86
CA ALA A 80 7.70 -1.92 6.00
C ALA A 80 8.51 -2.47 4.83
N LEU A 81 8.20 -3.69 4.36
CA LEU A 81 8.83 -4.28 3.19
C LEU A 81 8.52 -3.47 1.92
N TYR A 82 7.27 -3.00 1.76
CA TYR A 82 6.89 -2.16 0.64
C TYR A 82 7.68 -0.85 0.64
N VAL A 83 7.61 -0.06 1.72
CA VAL A 83 8.32 1.22 1.84
C VAL A 83 9.85 1.04 1.73
N GLY A 84 10.39 -0.05 2.28
CA GLY A 84 11.79 -0.45 2.11
C GLY A 84 12.18 -0.69 0.66
N SER A 85 11.37 -1.46 -0.06
CA SER A 85 11.63 -1.80 -1.45
C SER A 85 11.75 -0.57 -2.35
N ILE A 86 10.97 0.48 -2.09
CA ILE A 86 10.94 1.74 -2.86
C ILE A 86 12.35 2.33 -3.05
N VAL A 87 13.20 2.29 -2.02
CA VAL A 87 14.53 2.92 -2.08
C VAL A 87 15.39 2.31 -3.20
N TRP A 88 15.25 1.00 -3.44
CA TRP A 88 15.99 0.27 -4.45
C TRP A 88 15.24 0.21 -5.78
N THR A 89 13.93 -0.06 -5.74
CA THR A 89 13.12 -0.29 -6.95
C THR A 89 12.85 0.98 -7.74
N VAL A 90 12.71 2.14 -7.10
CA VAL A 90 12.55 3.43 -7.80
C VAL A 90 13.75 3.75 -8.70
N ARG A 91 14.96 3.35 -8.31
CA ARG A 91 16.16 3.61 -9.13
C ARG A 91 16.16 2.82 -10.43
N ALA A 92 15.58 1.61 -10.41
CA ALA A 92 15.54 0.72 -11.55
C ALA A 92 14.31 0.96 -12.44
N LEU A 93 13.15 1.27 -11.84
CA LEU A 93 11.86 1.35 -12.53
C LEU A 93 11.33 2.78 -12.71
N GLY A 94 11.99 3.77 -12.12
CA GLY A 94 11.41 5.10 -11.95
C GLY A 94 10.17 5.09 -11.04
N VAL A 95 9.54 6.25 -10.89
CA VAL A 95 8.32 6.38 -10.07
C VAL A 95 7.14 5.72 -10.77
N THR A 96 6.93 6.04 -12.06
CA THR A 96 5.82 5.50 -12.85
C THR A 96 5.89 3.98 -12.96
N GLY A 97 7.04 3.41 -13.32
CA GLY A 97 7.22 1.96 -13.44
C GLY A 97 6.99 1.23 -12.12
N LEU A 98 7.51 1.74 -11.01
CA LEU A 98 7.23 1.17 -9.69
C LEU A 98 5.73 1.17 -9.37
N SER A 99 5.04 2.28 -9.61
CA SER A 99 3.61 2.39 -9.32
C SER A 99 2.80 1.36 -10.11
N VAL A 100 3.04 1.24 -11.41
CA VAL A 100 2.26 0.31 -12.26
C VAL A 100 2.59 -1.16 -12.01
N VAL A 101 3.84 -1.48 -11.70
CA VAL A 101 4.25 -2.86 -11.34
C VAL A 101 3.64 -3.25 -10.00
N THR A 102 3.67 -2.35 -9.02
CA THR A 102 3.08 -2.59 -7.70
C THR A 102 1.56 -2.78 -7.81
N LEU A 103 0.87 -1.93 -8.57
CA LEU A 103 -0.57 -2.04 -8.80
C LEU A 103 -0.92 -3.37 -9.48
N ALA A 104 -0.19 -3.79 -10.51
CA ALA A 104 -0.41 -5.07 -11.16
C ALA A 104 -0.29 -6.25 -10.18
N GLY A 105 0.76 -6.27 -9.35
CA GLY A 105 0.93 -7.28 -8.30
C GLY A 105 -0.18 -7.24 -7.24
N GLN A 106 -0.60 -6.04 -6.82
CA GLN A 106 -1.69 -5.85 -5.87
C GLN A 106 -3.03 -6.37 -6.42
N PHE A 107 -3.36 -6.12 -7.68
CA PHE A 107 -4.60 -6.61 -8.28
C PHE A 107 -4.62 -8.13 -8.46
N ALA A 108 -3.49 -8.72 -8.86
CA ALA A 108 -3.36 -10.17 -8.96
C ALA A 108 -3.54 -10.84 -7.58
N ALA A 109 -2.87 -10.30 -6.55
CA ALA A 109 -3.00 -10.79 -5.18
C ALA A 109 -4.42 -10.58 -4.62
N ALA A 110 -5.03 -9.41 -4.88
CA ALA A 110 -6.39 -9.10 -4.45
C ALA A 110 -7.40 -10.09 -5.05
N LEU A 111 -7.26 -10.45 -6.32
CA LEU A 111 -8.13 -11.43 -6.96
C LEU A 111 -8.04 -12.81 -6.28
N ALA A 112 -6.84 -13.24 -5.91
CA ALA A 112 -6.64 -14.49 -5.18
C ALA A 112 -7.23 -14.41 -3.75
N ILE A 113 -6.97 -13.32 -3.03
CA ILE A 113 -7.49 -13.08 -1.67
C ILE A 113 -9.02 -13.11 -1.69
N ASP A 114 -9.65 -12.36 -2.59
CA ASP A 114 -11.11 -12.31 -2.78
C ASP A 114 -11.69 -13.68 -3.11
N HIS A 115 -11.05 -14.43 -4.01
CA HIS A 115 -11.56 -15.71 -4.47
C HIS A 115 -11.55 -16.77 -3.36
N PHE A 116 -10.44 -16.87 -2.64
CA PHE A 116 -10.27 -17.86 -1.59
C PHE A 116 -10.85 -17.41 -0.24
N GLY A 117 -11.17 -16.12 -0.08
CA GLY A 117 -11.62 -15.52 1.17
C GLY A 117 -10.50 -15.47 2.20
N TRP A 118 -9.26 -15.24 1.75
CA TRP A 118 -8.11 -15.14 2.66
C TRP A 118 -8.23 -13.91 3.56
N LEU A 119 -7.59 -13.94 4.72
CA LEU A 119 -7.57 -12.82 5.69
C LEU A 119 -8.97 -12.42 6.22
N GLY A 120 -9.97 -13.30 6.08
CA GLY A 120 -11.33 -13.06 6.59
C GLY A 120 -12.19 -12.16 5.70
N VAL A 121 -11.79 -11.91 4.45
CA VAL A 121 -12.65 -11.18 3.49
C VAL A 121 -13.78 -12.05 2.97
N GLU A 122 -14.90 -11.41 2.63
CA GLU A 122 -16.03 -12.11 2.02
C GLU A 122 -15.64 -12.66 0.64
N ARG A 123 -15.94 -13.93 0.41
CA ARG A 123 -15.57 -14.60 -0.84
C ARG A 123 -16.29 -13.96 -2.01
N SER A 124 -15.52 -13.47 -2.98
CA SER A 124 -16.03 -12.94 -4.23
C SER A 124 -15.59 -13.83 -5.39
N PRO A 125 -16.52 -14.40 -6.17
CA PRO A 125 -16.16 -15.26 -7.29
C PRO A 125 -15.32 -14.52 -8.32
N ILE A 126 -14.37 -15.25 -8.92
CA ILE A 126 -13.61 -14.74 -10.06
C ILE A 126 -14.54 -14.73 -11.27
N THR A 127 -14.75 -13.54 -11.83
CA THR A 127 -15.50 -13.37 -13.08
C THR A 127 -14.53 -13.12 -14.23
N LEU A 128 -14.94 -13.44 -15.46
CA LEU A 128 -14.17 -13.12 -16.67
C LEU A 128 -13.84 -11.63 -16.75
N ALA A 129 -14.75 -10.76 -16.31
CA ALA A 129 -14.52 -9.31 -16.28
C ALA A 129 -13.36 -8.93 -15.33
N LYS A 130 -13.27 -9.52 -14.13
CA LYS A 130 -12.15 -9.28 -13.20
C LYS A 130 -10.83 -9.77 -13.81
N VAL A 131 -10.82 -10.96 -14.40
CA VAL A 131 -9.61 -11.51 -15.07
C VAL A 131 -9.18 -10.62 -16.23
N ALA A 132 -10.11 -10.20 -17.09
CA ALA A 132 -9.82 -9.28 -18.18
C ALA A 132 -9.29 -7.93 -17.69
N GLY A 133 -9.87 -7.38 -16.61
CA GLY A 133 -9.38 -6.14 -15.99
C GLY A 133 -7.93 -6.27 -15.50
N VAL A 134 -7.60 -7.35 -14.78
CA VAL A 134 -6.22 -7.61 -14.32
C VAL A 134 -5.27 -7.80 -15.52
N ALA A 135 -5.71 -8.49 -16.57
CA ALA A 135 -4.91 -8.65 -17.80
C ALA A 135 -4.64 -7.31 -18.50
N LEU A 136 -5.63 -6.41 -18.56
CA LEU A 136 -5.46 -5.07 -19.11
C LEU A 136 -4.49 -4.22 -18.28
N VAL A 137 -4.55 -4.31 -16.95
CA VAL A 137 -3.57 -3.65 -16.08
C VAL A 137 -2.17 -4.21 -16.35
N ALA A 138 -2.02 -5.53 -16.42
CA ALA A 138 -0.72 -6.15 -16.71
C ALA A 138 -0.16 -5.72 -18.08
N ALA A 139 -1.00 -5.64 -19.11
CA ALA A 139 -0.61 -5.14 -20.43
C ALA A 139 -0.19 -3.66 -20.38
N GLY A 140 -0.96 -2.81 -19.70
CA GLY A 140 -0.61 -1.40 -19.50
C GLY A 140 0.70 -1.22 -18.73
N THR A 141 0.90 -2.01 -17.67
CA THR A 141 2.15 -2.06 -16.91
C THR A 141 3.33 -2.46 -17.80
N TYR A 142 3.18 -3.48 -18.64
CA TYR A 142 4.23 -3.90 -19.56
C TYR A 142 4.61 -2.77 -20.54
N LEU A 143 3.63 -2.11 -21.14
CA LEU A 143 3.88 -1.01 -22.07
C LEU A 143 4.62 0.16 -21.42
N ILE A 144 4.27 0.51 -20.18
CA ILE A 144 4.91 1.61 -19.44
C ILE A 144 6.34 1.26 -19.00
N VAL A 145 6.61 0.00 -18.68
CA VAL A 145 7.93 -0.46 -18.23
C VAL A 145 8.87 -0.77 -19.41
N ALA A 146 8.32 -1.05 -20.59
CA ALA A 146 9.09 -1.37 -21.79
C ALA A 146 9.61 -0.14 -22.56
N ASP A 147 9.14 1.07 -22.22
CA ASP A 147 9.65 2.36 -22.69
C ASP A 147 10.95 2.75 -21.95
#